data_AF-A0A970A6Z8-F1
#
_entry.id   AF-A0A970A6Z8-F1
#
_cell.length_a   1.000
_cell.length_b   1.000
_cell.length_c   1.000
_cell.angle_alpha   90.00
_cell.angle_beta   90.00
_cell.angle_gamma   90.00
#
_symmetry.space_group_name_H-M   'P 1'
#
loop_
_entity.id
_entity.type
_entity.pdbx_description
1 polymer ?
#
loop_
_entity_poly.entity_id
_entity_poly.type
_entity_poly.pdbx_seq_one_letter_code
_entity_poly.pdbx_strand_id
1 'polypeptide(L)'
;MNENKIKNWLKGVSILLLLLSSALAVKAFKSVRREFSGIIVQKSEVQGFITSAYDLYVVPELPQNISSEENLFALLKIEPSRHGVSKIAFFRAGVGDFLQKQRWSIFVRINGERFTDNGVYWFILALVGIFVAIWSNPKDKELFKN
;
A
#
# COMPACT_ATOMS: atom_id res chain seq x y z
N MET A 1 29.40 21.72 20.43
CA MET A 1 29.43 20.83 19.24
C MET A 1 29.73 21.68 18.01
N ASN A 2 30.73 21.33 17.19
CA ASN A 2 31.20 22.17 16.07
C ASN A 2 30.11 22.30 14.98
N GLU A 3 29.82 23.51 14.50
CA GLU A 3 28.79 23.79 13.48
C GLU A 3 28.98 22.95 12.21
N ASN A 4 30.22 22.68 11.82
CA ASN A 4 30.53 21.84 10.66
C ASN A 4 30.12 20.37 10.87
N LYS A 5 30.19 19.87 12.12
CA LYS A 5 29.70 18.53 12.45
C LYS A 5 28.17 18.46 12.35
N ILE A 6 27.47 19.51 12.78
CA ILE A 6 26.00 19.59 12.71
C ILE A 6 25.53 19.64 11.24
N LYS A 7 26.16 20.46 10.40
CA LYS A 7 25.84 20.56 8.97
C LYS A 7 26.07 19.23 8.24
N ASN A 8 27.17 18.52 8.55
CA ASN A 8 27.45 17.22 7.94
C ASN A 8 26.48 16.13 8.40
N TRP A 9 26.09 16.15 9.67
CA TRP A 9 25.09 15.22 10.20
C TRP A 9 23.71 15.42 9.55
N LEU A 10 23.25 16.66 9.45
CA LEU A 10 21.98 17.00 8.79
C LEU A 10 21.95 16.57 7.32
N LYS A 11 23.05 16.77 6.58
CA LYS A 11 23.18 16.27 5.20
C LYS A 11 23.03 14.75 5.12
N GLY A 12 23.68 14.02 6.03
CA GLY A 12 23.55 12.56 6.11
C GLY A 12 22.11 12.11 6.34
N VAL A 13 21.39 12.78 7.26
CA VAL A 13 19.97 12.52 7.53
C VAL A 13 19.10 12.83 6.31
N SER A 14 19.30 13.96 5.64
CA SER A 14 18.55 14.29 4.41
C SER A 14 18.73 13.24 3.31
N ILE A 15 19.95 12.75 3.09
CA ILE A 15 20.21 11.70 2.09
C ILE A 15 19.48 10.41 2.47
N LEU A 16 19.54 10.02 3.74
CA LEU A 16 18.87 8.82 4.23
C LEU A 16 17.35 8.92 4.10
N LEU A 17 16.76 10.08 4.39
CA LEU A 17 15.33 10.34 4.20
C LEU A 17 14.93 10.28 2.71
N LEU A 18 15.75 10.79 1.79
CA LEU A 18 15.49 10.69 0.35
C LEU A 18 15.55 9.25 -0.14
N LEU A 19 16.52 8.47 0.32
CA LEU A 19 16.62 7.03 0.01
C LEU A 19 15.39 6.28 0.53
N LEU A 20 14.97 6.54 1.77
CA LEU A 20 13.77 5.94 2.33
C LEU A 20 12.52 6.34 1.54
N SER A 21 12.38 7.62 1.20
CA SER A 21 11.23 8.14 0.45
C SER A 21 11.13 7.55 -0.95
N SER A 22 12.25 7.34 -1.64
CA SER A 22 12.24 6.69 -2.95
C SER A 22 11.79 5.22 -2.86
N ALA A 23 12.20 4.49 -1.83
CA ALA A 23 11.71 3.12 -1.58
C ALA A 23 10.19 3.09 -1.31
N LEU A 24 9.67 4.07 -0.56
CA LEU A 24 8.23 4.21 -0.32
C LEU A 24 7.46 4.57 -1.60
N ALA A 25 8.01 5.46 -2.44
CA ALA A 25 7.41 5.79 -3.74
C ALA A 25 7.34 4.56 -4.66
N VAL A 26 8.38 3.72 -4.68
CA VAL A 26 8.35 2.45 -5.43
C VAL A 26 7.27 1.51 -4.90
N LYS A 27 7.08 1.41 -3.58
CA LYS A 27 5.98 0.64 -2.99
C LYS A 27 4.61 1.19 -3.40
N ALA A 28 4.43 2.51 -3.37
CA ALA A 28 3.22 3.17 -3.82
C ALA A 28 2.92 2.84 -5.29
N PHE A 29 3.92 3.00 -6.16
CA PHE A 29 3.83 2.70 -7.58
C PHE A 29 3.45 1.25 -7.85
N LYS A 30 4.16 0.30 -7.23
CA LYS A 30 3.82 -1.13 -7.32
C LYS A 30 2.40 -1.37 -6.86
N SER A 31 1.97 -0.72 -5.77
CA SER A 31 0.62 -0.89 -5.27
C SER A 31 -0.43 -0.46 -6.29
N VAL A 32 -0.32 0.76 -6.82
CA VAL A 32 -1.27 1.38 -7.75
C VAL A 32 -1.32 0.65 -9.10
N ARG A 33 -0.20 0.09 -9.56
CA ARG A 33 -0.15 -0.69 -10.82
C ARG A 33 -0.84 -2.06 -10.73
N ARG A 34 -1.14 -2.56 -9.52
CA ARG A 34 -1.81 -3.86 -9.37
C ARG A 34 -3.25 -3.82 -9.86
N GLU A 35 -3.67 -4.93 -10.43
CA GLU A 35 -5.01 -5.21 -10.89
C GLU A 35 -5.39 -6.59 -10.36
N PHE A 36 -6.58 -6.72 -9.79
CA PHE A 36 -7.10 -7.98 -9.26
C PHE A 36 -8.61 -7.91 -9.10
N SER A 37 -9.27 -9.06 -9.18
CA SER A 37 -10.69 -9.21 -8.92
C SER A 37 -11.02 -10.62 -8.45
N GLY A 38 -12.00 -10.75 -7.57
CA GLY A 38 -12.48 -12.05 -7.10
C GLY A 38 -13.17 -11.96 -5.75
N ILE A 39 -13.45 -13.12 -5.17
CA ILE A 39 -14.15 -13.27 -3.89
C ILE A 39 -13.15 -13.43 -2.76
N ILE A 40 -13.37 -12.71 -1.67
CA ILE A 40 -12.53 -12.80 -0.46
C ILE A 40 -12.86 -14.09 0.28
N VAL A 41 -11.87 -14.95 0.47
CA VAL A 41 -12.04 -16.23 1.18
C VAL A 41 -11.39 -16.23 2.56
N GLN A 42 -10.38 -15.39 2.76
CA GLN A 42 -9.66 -15.31 4.03
C GLN A 42 -9.04 -13.93 4.22
N LYS A 43 -8.82 -13.57 5.49
CA LYS A 43 -8.16 -12.34 5.93
C LYS A 43 -6.97 -12.69 6.81
N SER A 44 -5.87 -11.98 6.66
CA SER A 44 -4.70 -12.08 7.54
C SER A 44 -4.19 -10.70 7.93
N GLU A 45 -3.98 -10.50 9.22
CA GLU A 45 -3.29 -9.33 9.75
C GLU A 45 -1.97 -9.80 10.37
N VAL A 46 -0.86 -9.27 9.85
CA VAL A 46 0.47 -9.54 10.41
C VAL A 46 0.98 -8.25 11.03
N GLN A 47 1.10 -8.24 12.35
CA GLN A 47 1.66 -7.10 13.07
C GLN A 47 3.17 -7.02 12.81
N GLY A 48 3.61 -5.92 12.22
CA GLY A 48 5.03 -5.62 12.05
C GLY A 48 5.51 -4.60 13.08
N PHE A 49 6.82 -4.50 13.26
CA PHE A 49 7.45 -3.53 14.18
C PHE A 49 7.12 -2.06 13.82
N ILE A 50 6.96 -1.75 12.54
CA ILE A 50 6.71 -0.39 12.04
C ILE A 50 5.29 -0.26 11.46
N THR A 51 4.81 -1.26 10.72
CA THR A 51 3.48 -1.24 10.11
C THR A 51 2.87 -2.65 10.11
N SER A 52 1.58 -2.77 10.40
CA SER A 52 0.83 -4.00 10.17
C SER A 52 0.59 -4.22 8.66
N ALA A 53 0.73 -5.47 8.22
CA ALA A 53 0.31 -5.91 6.89
C ALA A 53 -1.13 -6.42 6.97
N TYR A 54 -2.00 -5.86 6.11
CA TYR A 54 -3.40 -6.22 5.99
C TYR A 54 -3.63 -6.92 4.65
N ASP A 55 -3.77 -8.24 4.71
CA ASP A 55 -3.84 -9.10 3.54
C ASP A 55 -5.22 -9.71 3.38
N LEU A 56 -5.74 -9.65 2.15
CA LEU A 56 -6.93 -10.36 1.72
C LEU A 56 -6.52 -11.49 0.78
N TYR A 57 -7.07 -12.67 1.00
CA TYR A 57 -6.90 -13.85 0.15
C TYR A 57 -8.11 -13.97 -0.74
N VAL A 58 -7.88 -13.99 -2.04
CA VAL A 58 -8.91 -13.84 -3.06
C VAL A 58 -8.86 -15.01 -4.02
N VAL A 59 -10.04 -15.55 -4.35
CA VAL A 59 -10.20 -16.55 -5.40
C VAL A 59 -10.94 -15.90 -6.56
N PRO A 60 -10.55 -16.13 -7.83
CA PRO A 60 -11.29 -15.63 -8.98
C PRO A 60 -12.77 -16.04 -8.90
N GLU A 61 -13.66 -15.16 -9.34
CA GLU A 61 -15.08 -15.45 -9.43
C GLU A 61 -15.29 -16.60 -10.44
N LEU A 62 -15.96 -17.67 -10.01
CA LEU A 62 -16.27 -18.79 -10.87
C LEU A 62 -17.35 -18.39 -11.90
N PRO A 63 -17.30 -18.90 -13.14
CA PRO A 63 -18.36 -18.69 -14.11
C PRO A 63 -19.72 -19.13 -13.55
N GLN A 64 -20.74 -18.28 -13.67
CA GLN A 64 -22.11 -18.52 -13.18
C GLN A 64 -22.82 -19.75 -13.79
N ASN A 65 -22.20 -20.42 -14.78
CA ASN A 65 -22.75 -21.55 -15.51
C ASN A 65 -22.31 -22.94 -14.99
N ILE A 66 -21.59 -23.01 -13.88
CA ILE A 66 -21.11 -24.28 -13.30
C ILE A 66 -22.01 -24.64 -12.10
N SER A 67 -22.37 -25.92 -11.96
CA SER A 67 -23.30 -26.39 -10.91
C SER A 67 -22.77 -26.12 -9.49
N SER A 68 -23.67 -25.95 -8.51
CA SER A 68 -23.32 -25.52 -7.14
C SER A 68 -22.35 -26.48 -6.42
N GLU A 69 -22.39 -27.79 -6.73
CA GLU A 69 -21.46 -28.78 -6.17
C GLU A 69 -20.09 -28.72 -6.82
N GLU A 70 -20.02 -28.57 -8.16
CA GLU A 70 -18.77 -28.39 -8.89
C GLU A 70 -18.06 -27.08 -8.51
N ASN A 71 -18.83 -26.03 -8.19
CA ASN A 71 -18.30 -24.75 -7.71
C ASN A 71 -17.54 -24.91 -6.39
N LEU A 72 -18.06 -25.67 -5.43
CA LEU A 72 -17.40 -25.89 -4.14
C LEU A 72 -16.10 -26.69 -4.30
N PHE A 73 -16.10 -27.76 -5.12
CA PHE A 73 -14.90 -28.54 -5.40
C PHE A 73 -13.86 -27.78 -6.23
N ALA A 74 -14.29 -26.88 -7.11
CA ALA A 74 -13.41 -26.01 -7.88
C ALA A 74 -12.76 -24.93 -6.99
N LEU A 75 -13.51 -24.29 -6.09
CA LEU A 75 -12.96 -23.33 -5.12
C LEU A 75 -11.95 -23.98 -4.16
N LEU A 76 -12.18 -25.23 -3.76
CA LEU A 76 -11.26 -26.00 -2.91
C LEU A 76 -9.92 -26.33 -3.59
N LYS A 77 -9.86 -26.30 -4.93
CA LYS A 77 -8.64 -26.56 -5.71
C LYS A 77 -7.88 -25.30 -6.10
N ILE A 78 -8.50 -24.12 -6.01
CA ILE A 78 -7.85 -22.88 -6.41
C ILE A 78 -7.11 -22.30 -5.20
N GLU A 79 -5.79 -22.23 -5.31
CA GLU A 79 -4.98 -21.53 -4.32
C GLU A 79 -5.34 -20.04 -4.31
N PRO A 80 -5.72 -19.48 -3.14
CA PRO A 80 -6.12 -18.09 -3.07
C PRO A 80 -4.92 -17.15 -3.26
N SER A 81 -5.09 -16.12 -4.08
CA SER A 81 -4.07 -15.10 -4.30
C SER A 81 -4.09 -14.07 -3.17
N ARG A 82 -2.90 -13.76 -2.64
CA ARG A 82 -2.72 -12.79 -1.55
C ARG A 82 -2.63 -11.37 -2.09
N HIS A 83 -3.46 -10.47 -1.56
CA HIS A 83 -3.49 -9.05 -1.90
C HIS A 83 -3.44 -8.17 -0.65
N GLY A 84 -2.32 -7.43 -0.50
CA GLY A 84 -2.21 -6.40 0.53
C GLY A 84 -3.07 -5.18 0.21
N VAL A 85 -3.93 -4.79 1.13
CA VAL A 85 -4.88 -3.66 1.03
C VAL A 85 -4.67 -2.65 2.16
N SER A 86 -5.41 -1.54 2.16
CA SER A 86 -5.36 -0.58 3.25
C SER A 86 -6.08 -1.12 4.49
N LYS A 87 -5.74 -0.59 5.66
CA LYS A 87 -6.43 -0.90 6.93
C LYS A 87 -7.95 -0.74 6.81
N ILE A 88 -8.40 0.35 6.19
CA ILE A 88 -9.83 0.66 6.05
C ILE A 88 -10.53 -0.39 5.18
N ALA A 89 -9.95 -0.71 4.02
CA ALA A 89 -10.50 -1.74 3.13
C ALA A 89 -10.52 -3.11 3.83
N PHE A 90 -9.47 -3.45 4.59
CA PHE A 90 -9.39 -4.69 5.33
C PHE A 90 -10.50 -4.83 6.39
N PHE A 91 -10.74 -3.79 7.20
CA PHE A 91 -11.79 -3.87 8.23
C PHE A 91 -13.19 -3.87 7.64
N ARG A 92 -13.38 -3.25 6.47
CA ARG A 92 -14.69 -3.20 5.83
C ARG A 92 -15.03 -4.46 5.03
N ALA A 93 -14.01 -5.18 4.55
CA ALA A 93 -14.16 -6.45 3.84
C ALA A 93 -14.71 -7.56 4.74
N GLY A 94 -15.80 -8.19 4.30
CA GLY A 94 -16.28 -9.49 4.76
C GLY A 94 -15.69 -10.63 3.93
N VAL A 95 -15.68 -11.84 4.51
CA VAL A 95 -15.47 -13.08 3.74
C VAL A 95 -16.72 -13.31 2.89
N GLY A 96 -16.54 -13.65 1.62
CA GLY A 96 -17.62 -13.75 0.62
C GLY A 96 -17.85 -12.47 -0.17
N ASP A 97 -17.27 -11.33 0.22
CA ASP A 97 -17.40 -10.08 -0.53
C ASP A 97 -16.60 -10.14 -1.83
N PHE A 98 -17.13 -9.48 -2.86
CA PHE A 98 -16.43 -9.29 -4.12
C PHE A 98 -15.45 -8.12 -4.01
N LEU A 99 -14.17 -8.42 -4.22
CA LEU A 99 -13.06 -7.47 -4.24
C LEU A 99 -12.66 -7.18 -5.68
N GLN A 100 -12.44 -5.91 -6.01
CA GLN A 100 -11.93 -5.50 -7.31
C GLN A 100 -10.98 -4.32 -7.20
N LYS A 101 -9.90 -4.33 -7.97
CA LYS A 101 -9.04 -3.19 -8.19
C LYS A 101 -8.67 -3.08 -9.66
N GLN A 102 -8.90 -1.90 -10.23
CA GLN A 102 -8.46 -1.55 -11.57
C GLN A 102 -7.00 -1.10 -11.57
N ARG A 103 -6.29 -1.37 -12.66
CA ARG A 103 -4.93 -0.88 -12.88
C ARG A 103 -4.87 0.64 -12.80
N TRP A 104 -3.86 1.17 -12.12
CA TRP A 104 -3.65 2.61 -11.87
C TRP A 104 -4.70 3.27 -10.96
N SER A 105 -5.62 2.50 -10.39
CA SER A 105 -6.59 3.01 -9.43
C SER A 105 -5.94 3.17 -8.04
N ILE A 106 -6.17 4.34 -7.45
CA ILE A 106 -5.90 4.59 -6.02
C ILE A 106 -6.99 4.03 -5.11
N PHE A 107 -8.03 3.40 -5.68
CA PHE A 107 -9.13 2.79 -4.96
C PHE A 107 -9.20 1.29 -5.19
N VAL A 108 -9.58 0.58 -4.14
CA VAL A 108 -10.03 -0.80 -4.14
C VAL A 108 -11.55 -0.79 -3.91
N ARG A 109 -12.28 -1.60 -4.67
CA ARG A 109 -13.73 -1.76 -4.52
C ARG A 109 -14.03 -3.04 -3.77
N ILE A 110 -14.94 -2.96 -2.80
CA ILE A 110 -15.49 -4.11 -2.07
C ILE A 110 -17.00 -4.00 -2.18
N ASN A 111 -17.66 -4.99 -2.79
CA ASN A 111 -19.11 -4.96 -3.07
C ASN A 111 -19.59 -3.64 -3.71
N GLY A 112 -18.77 -3.04 -4.58
CA GLY A 112 -19.08 -1.78 -5.27
C GLY A 112 -18.72 -0.50 -4.48
N GLU A 113 -18.51 -0.56 -3.17
CA GLU A 113 -18.03 0.57 -2.36
C GLU A 113 -16.53 0.82 -2.57
N ARG A 114 -16.10 2.08 -2.60
CA ARG A 114 -14.71 2.47 -2.88
C ARG A 114 -13.94 2.76 -1.58
N PHE A 115 -12.79 2.12 -1.44
CA PHE A 115 -11.86 2.32 -0.34
C PHE A 115 -10.47 2.68 -0.86
N THR A 116 -9.76 3.52 -0.13
CA THR A 116 -8.41 3.95 -0.51
C THR A 116 -7.45 2.75 -0.55
N ASP A 117 -6.63 2.66 -1.58
CA ASP A 117 -5.58 1.67 -1.71
C ASP A 117 -4.40 1.96 -0.76
N ASN A 118 -3.70 0.91 -0.34
CA ASN A 118 -2.51 1.05 0.51
C ASN A 118 -1.39 1.87 -0.16
N GLY A 119 -1.38 1.93 -1.50
CA GLY A 119 -0.43 2.72 -2.28
C GLY A 119 -0.48 4.22 -1.95
N VAL A 120 -1.66 4.74 -1.62
CA VAL A 120 -1.84 6.17 -1.27
C VAL A 120 -1.10 6.49 0.03
N TYR A 121 -1.16 5.60 1.01
CA TYR A 121 -0.43 5.75 2.27
C TYR A 121 1.08 5.84 2.03
N TRP A 122 1.63 4.90 1.25
CA TRP A 122 3.06 4.91 0.91
C TRP A 122 3.47 6.15 0.12
N PHE A 123 2.59 6.64 -0.75
CA PHE A 123 2.83 7.86 -1.51
C PHE A 123 2.91 9.10 -0.61
N ILE A 124 1.96 9.25 0.32
CA ILE A 124 1.96 10.36 1.28
C ILE A 124 3.23 10.35 2.13
N LEU A 125 3.63 9.18 2.66
CA LEU A 125 4.86 9.08 3.45
C LEU A 125 6.12 9.42 2.64
N ALA A 126 6.16 9.02 1.35
CA ALA A 126 7.25 9.38 0.46
C ALA A 126 7.35 10.92 0.29
N LEU A 127 6.21 11.59 0.08
CA LEU A 127 6.18 13.06 -0.05
C LEU A 127 6.63 13.77 1.23
N VAL A 128 6.16 13.30 2.39
CA VAL A 128 6.58 13.86 3.69
C VAL A 128 8.08 13.72 3.88
N GLY A 129 8.65 12.55 3.58
CA GLY A 129 10.10 12.32 3.71
C GLY A 129 10.92 13.20 2.76
N ILE A 130 10.46 13.41 1.52
CA ILE A 130 11.09 14.35 0.57
C ILE A 130 11.05 15.77 1.12
N PHE A 131 9.88 16.23 1.60
CA PHE A 131 9.71 17.58 2.14
C PHE A 131 10.64 17.84 3.34
N VAL A 132 10.68 16.90 4.30
CA VAL A 132 11.55 17.00 5.47
C VAL A 132 13.02 16.98 5.07
N ALA A 133 13.41 16.17 4.08
CA ALA A 133 14.78 16.10 3.61
C ALA A 133 15.25 17.42 2.98
N ILE A 134 14.39 18.08 2.19
CA ILE A 134 14.65 19.40 1.60
C ILE A 134 14.76 20.46 2.70
N TRP A 135 13.78 20.52 3.61
CA TRP A 135 13.78 21.51 4.70
C TRP A 135 15.01 21.40 5.63
N SER A 136 15.52 20.18 5.80
CA SER A 136 16.70 19.92 6.63
C SER A 136 18.02 20.32 5.96
N ASN A 137 18.00 20.64 4.67
CA ASN A 137 19.19 21.07 3.95
C ASN A 137 19.55 22.52 4.30
N PRO A 138 20.74 22.78 4.85
CA PRO A 138 21.11 24.11 5.35
C PRO A 138 21.16 25.20 4.27
N LYS A 139 21.28 24.85 2.98
CA LYS A 139 21.23 25.83 1.88
C LYS A 139 19.82 26.37 1.63
N ASP A 140 18.78 25.59 1.93
CA ASP A 140 17.41 25.96 1.61
C ASP A 140 16.82 26.95 2.64
N LYS A 141 17.43 27.04 3.83
CA LYS A 141 17.06 28.04 4.86
C LYS A 141 17.39 29.49 4.48
N GLU A 142 18.24 29.71 3.48
CA GLU A 142 18.53 31.06 2.96
C GLU A 142 17.55 31.49 1.86
N LEU A 143 16.92 30.54 1.16
CA LEU A 143 15.94 30.81 0.09
C LEU A 143 14.56 31.24 0.62
N PHE A 144 14.21 30.89 1.86
CA PHE A 144 12.92 31.22 2.49
C PHE A 144 13.00 32.33 3.55
N LYS A 145 14.09 33.13 3.53
CA LYS A 145 14.27 34.30 4.42
C LYS A 145 13.85 35.63 3.80
N ASN A 146 13.32 35.61 2.58
CA ASN A 146 12.65 36.73 1.91
C ASN A 146 11.15 36.46 1.83
#